data_AF-A0A9D0KYI1-F1
#
_entry.id   AF-A0A9D0KYI1-F1
#
_cell.length_a   1.000
_cell.length_b   1.000
_cell.length_c   1.000
_cell.angle_alpha   90.00
_cell.angle_beta   90.00
_cell.angle_gamma   90.00
#
_symmetry.space_group_name_H-M   'P 1'
#
loop_
_entity.id
_entity.type
_entity.pdbx_description
1 polymer ?
#
loop_
_entity_poly.entity_id
_entity_poly.type
_entity_poly.pdbx_seq_one_letter_code
_entity_poly.pdbx_strand_id
1 'polypeptide(L)'
;ASPKKITSYISDEDYDPSDIIKNYMISELDLIIIEGFKSYKNSDKFEVIRKEENRDLVLSEKDGLVGVITDYYDYPVRFDINKPEEFALYIEKHYINSEKHI
;
A
#
# COMPACT_ATOMS: atom_id res chain seq x y z
N ALA A 1 18.99 -0.61 -1.76
CA ALA A 1 19.49 -1.98 -2.00
C ALA A 1 18.34 -2.81 -2.57
N SER A 2 18.57 -3.73 -3.52
CA SER A 2 17.44 -4.47 -4.13
C SER A 2 16.78 -5.40 -3.10
N PRO A 3 15.44 -5.41 -2.94
CA PRO A 3 14.76 -6.30 -2.00
C PRO A 3 15.09 -7.75 -2.34
N LYS A 4 15.54 -8.52 -1.33
CA LYS A 4 15.95 -9.92 -1.56
C LYS A 4 14.78 -10.91 -1.50
N LYS A 5 13.63 -10.53 -0.93
CA LYS A 5 12.45 -11.38 -0.78
C LYS A 5 11.20 -10.51 -0.86
N ILE A 6 10.38 -10.72 -1.89
CA ILE A 6 9.06 -10.10 -2.04
C ILE A 6 8.05 -11.25 -2.00
N THR A 7 7.00 -11.12 -1.18
CA THR A 7 5.89 -12.08 -1.12
C THR A 7 4.59 -11.34 -1.40
N SER A 8 3.72 -11.95 -2.19
CA SER A 8 2.36 -11.49 -2.46
C SER A 8 1.42 -12.65 -2.19
N TYR A 9 0.36 -12.42 -1.41
CA TYR A 9 -0.61 -13.43 -1.05
C TYR A 9 -2.00 -13.03 -1.55
N ILE A 10 -2.73 -13.99 -2.15
CA ILE A 10 -4.11 -13.85 -2.62
C ILE A 10 -4.86 -15.16 -2.27
N SER A 11 -5.80 -15.18 -1.30
CA SER A 11 -6.97 -16.09 -1.31
C SER A 11 -8.04 -15.90 -0.20
N ASP A 12 -9.30 -15.78 -0.63
CA ASP A 12 -10.55 -16.54 -0.36
C ASP A 12 -11.14 -16.95 1.02
N GLU A 13 -10.61 -16.56 2.19
CA GLU A 13 -11.34 -16.74 3.47
C GLU A 13 -11.28 -15.49 4.37
N ASP A 14 -12.30 -15.28 5.22
CA ASP A 14 -12.50 -14.15 6.16
C ASP A 14 -11.42 -14.10 7.28
N TYR A 15 -10.15 -14.02 6.93
CA TYR A 15 -9.05 -13.79 7.88
C TYR A 15 -8.72 -12.31 7.96
N ASP A 16 -8.52 -11.80 9.18
CA ASP A 16 -7.94 -10.47 9.38
C ASP A 16 -6.46 -10.50 8.93
N PRO A 17 -5.96 -9.50 8.19
CA PRO A 17 -4.55 -9.45 7.81
C PRO A 17 -3.58 -9.62 8.98
N SER A 18 -3.97 -9.22 10.19
CA SER A 18 -3.18 -9.40 11.41
C SER A 18 -2.94 -10.87 11.75
N ASP A 19 -3.93 -11.74 11.50
CA ASP A 19 -3.79 -13.18 11.72
C ASP A 19 -2.80 -13.78 10.72
N ILE A 20 -2.84 -13.30 9.48
CA ILE A 20 -1.90 -13.76 8.44
C ILE A 20 -0.47 -13.36 8.80
N ILE A 21 -0.28 -12.08 9.17
CA ILE A 21 1.02 -11.53 9.56
C ILE A 21 1.58 -12.31 10.75
N LYS A 22 0.76 -12.54 11.78
CA LYS A 22 1.18 -13.22 13.00
C LYS A 22 1.55 -14.68 12.79
N ASN A 23 0.77 -15.40 11.97
CA ASN A 23 0.88 -16.86 11.89
C ASN A 23 1.81 -17.34 10.76
N TYR A 24 1.98 -16.56 9.70
CA TYR A 24 2.62 -17.03 8.48
C TYR A 24 3.83 -16.20 8.02
N MET A 25 4.07 -15.02 8.59
CA MET A 25 5.20 -14.19 8.16
C MET A 25 6.45 -14.42 8.98
N ILE A 26 7.60 -14.41 8.29
CA ILE A 26 8.92 -14.48 8.91
C ILE A 26 9.18 -13.17 9.67
N SER A 27 9.91 -13.24 10.78
CA SER A 27 10.20 -12.10 11.66
C SER A 27 11.12 -11.03 11.05
N GLU A 28 11.66 -11.26 9.85
CA GLU A 28 12.67 -10.41 9.20
C GLU A 28 12.15 -9.89 7.85
N LEU A 29 11.04 -9.14 7.87
CA LEU A 29 10.51 -8.45 6.69
C LEU A 29 10.65 -6.94 6.86
N ASP A 30 11.16 -6.28 5.83
CA ASP A 30 11.27 -4.82 5.78
C ASP A 30 9.96 -4.16 5.32
N LEU A 31 9.12 -4.87 4.56
CA LEU A 31 7.87 -4.37 3.99
C LEU A 31 6.86 -5.50 3.78
N ILE A 32 5.58 -5.20 4.05
CA ILE A 32 4.44 -6.04 3.70
C ILE A 32 3.53 -5.21 2.81
N ILE A 33 3.18 -5.74 1.64
CA ILE A 33 2.19 -5.13 0.75
C ILE A 33 0.92 -5.99 0.81
N ILE A 34 -0.18 -5.36 1.15
CA ILE A 34 -1.50 -5.99 1.22
C ILE A 34 -2.34 -5.41 0.08
N GLU A 35 -2.87 -6.28 -0.77
CA GLU A 35 -3.83 -5.91 -1.81
C GLU A 35 -5.25 -6.21 -1.33
N GLY A 36 -6.16 -5.23 -1.44
CA GLY A 36 -7.53 -5.37 -0.95
C GLY A 36 -7.71 -4.90 0.50
N PHE A 37 -8.47 -5.65 1.30
CA PHE A 37 -8.74 -5.39 2.73
C PHE A 37 -9.06 -3.93 3.07
N LYS A 38 -10.00 -3.32 2.33
CA LYS A 38 -10.35 -1.89 2.47
C LYS A 38 -10.73 -1.48 3.90
N SER A 39 -11.32 -2.38 4.69
CA SER A 39 -11.72 -2.15 6.08
C SER A 39 -10.58 -2.28 7.10
N TYR A 40 -9.42 -2.85 6.72
CA TYR A 40 -8.32 -3.08 7.64
C TYR A 40 -7.65 -1.76 8.07
N LYS A 41 -7.57 -1.48 9.37
CA LYS A 41 -7.17 -0.15 9.87
C LYS A 41 -5.67 0.02 10.12
N ASN A 42 -4.89 -1.06 10.19
CA ASN A 42 -3.49 -1.01 10.63
C ASN A 42 -2.49 -0.97 9.47
N SER A 43 -2.79 -0.21 8.44
CA SER A 43 -1.90 -0.04 7.28
C SER A 43 -2.17 1.27 6.57
N ASP A 44 -1.11 1.92 6.10
CA ASP A 44 -1.21 3.00 5.13
C ASP A 44 -1.75 2.46 3.81
N LYS A 45 -2.68 3.17 3.19
CA LYS A 45 -3.35 2.75 1.96
C LYS A 45 -3.12 3.73 0.82
N PHE A 46 -2.93 3.16 -0.35
CA PHE A 46 -2.91 3.88 -1.62
C PHE A 46 -4.01 3.33 -2.52
N GLU A 47 -4.94 4.18 -2.95
CA GLU A 47 -6.00 3.75 -3.85
C GLU A 47 -5.52 3.85 -5.31
N VAL A 48 -5.54 2.72 -6.02
CA VAL A 48 -5.18 2.66 -7.45
C VAL A 48 -6.42 2.84 -8.30
N ILE A 49 -6.40 3.85 -9.18
CA ILE A 49 -7.54 4.21 -10.02
C ILE A 49 -7.09 4.26 -11.47
N ARG A 50 -7.74 3.45 -12.31
CA ARG A 50 -7.57 3.45 -13.78
C ARG A 50 -8.81 4.10 -14.38
N LYS A 51 -8.62 4.99 -15.36
CA LYS A 51 -9.62 5.73 -16.18
C LYS A 51 -11.10 5.63 -15.79
N GLU A 52 -11.72 6.80 -15.62
CA GLU A 52 -13.16 7.08 -15.69
C GLU A 52 -14.11 6.03 -15.06
N GLU A 53 -13.77 5.56 -13.87
CA GLU A 53 -14.84 5.28 -12.92
C GLU A 53 -15.26 6.65 -12.36
N ASN A 54 -16.42 7.18 -12.79
CA ASN A 54 -17.10 8.31 -12.15
C ASN A 54 -17.53 7.91 -10.72
N ARG A 55 -16.56 7.53 -9.90
CA ARG A 55 -16.72 7.07 -8.54
C ARG A 55 -15.92 7.97 -7.64
N ASP A 56 -16.51 8.30 -6.50
CA ASP A 56 -15.77 8.86 -5.39
C ASP A 56 -14.71 7.86 -4.93
N LEU A 57 -13.66 8.38 -4.28
CA LEU A 57 -12.69 7.56 -3.56
C LEU A 57 -13.43 6.56 -2.68
N VAL A 58 -13.05 5.27 -2.77
CA VAL A 58 -13.68 4.24 -1.93
C VAL A 58 -13.18 4.34 -0.50
N LEU A 59 -11.96 4.85 -0.32
CA LEU A 59 -11.34 5.07 0.97
C LEU A 59 -11.35 6.54 1.36
N SER A 60 -11.41 6.81 2.65
CA SER A 60 -11.19 8.15 3.21
C SER A 60 -9.89 8.19 4.03
N GLU A 61 -9.44 9.38 4.42
CA GLU A 61 -8.32 9.54 5.36
C GLU A 61 -8.56 8.78 6.68
N LYS A 62 -9.82 8.69 7.14
CA LYS A 62 -10.21 7.94 8.35
C LYS A 62 -10.02 6.42 8.20
N ASP A 63 -9.82 5.95 6.97
CA ASP A 63 -9.55 4.56 6.64
C ASP A 63 -8.07 4.31 6.38
N GLY A 64 -7.20 5.30 6.60
CA GLY A 64 -5.76 5.18 6.35
C GLY A 64 -5.37 5.48 4.90
N LEU A 65 -6.23 6.15 4.13
CA LEU A 65 -5.85 6.63 2.79
C LEU A 65 -4.76 7.71 2.90
N VAL A 66 -3.57 7.40 2.41
CA VAL A 66 -2.42 8.32 2.38
C VAL A 66 -2.30 9.03 1.05
N GLY A 67 -2.62 8.33 -0.05
CA GLY A 67 -2.50 8.87 -1.39
C GLY A 67 -3.19 8.02 -2.44
N VAL A 68 -3.06 8.43 -3.70
CA VAL A 68 -3.68 7.77 -4.84
C VAL A 68 -2.66 7.51 -5.94
N ILE A 69 -2.89 6.47 -6.73
CA ILE A 69 -2.09 6.12 -7.90
C ILE A 69 -3.00 6.22 -9.12
N THR A 70 -2.89 7.32 -9.85
CA THR A 70 -3.78 7.67 -10.97
C THR A 70 -3.16 8.73 -11.89
N ASP A 71 -3.47 8.62 -13.18
CA ASP A 71 -3.17 9.62 -14.21
C ASP A 71 -4.34 10.58 -14.49
N TYR A 72 -5.45 10.46 -13.75
CA TYR A 72 -6.72 11.10 -14.12
C TYR A 72 -7.00 12.45 -13.42
N TYR A 73 -6.75 12.57 -12.12
CA TYR A 73 -7.05 13.77 -11.33
C TYR A 73 -5.95 14.03 -10.31
N ASP A 74 -5.86 15.26 -9.80
CA ASP A 74 -4.88 15.64 -8.78
C ASP A 74 -5.35 15.33 -7.36
N TYR A 75 -4.40 14.93 -6.52
CA TYR A 75 -4.58 14.64 -5.10
C TYR A 75 -3.33 15.07 -4.34
N PRO A 76 -3.40 15.45 -3.04
CA PRO A 76 -2.23 15.94 -2.31
C PRO A 76 -1.01 15.01 -2.38
N VAL A 77 -1.23 13.70 -2.26
CA VAL A 77 -0.22 12.67 -2.49
C VAL A 77 -0.65 11.80 -3.65
N ARG A 78 -0.10 12.07 -4.83
CA ARG A 78 -0.43 11.37 -6.08
C ARG A 78 0.81 10.82 -6.75
N PHE A 79 0.68 9.62 -7.31
CA PHE A 79 1.64 9.04 -8.23
C PHE A 79 0.97 8.73 -9.56
N ASP A 80 1.67 8.96 -10.67
CA ASP A 80 1.19 8.58 -11.99
C ASP A 80 1.25 7.06 -12.14
N ILE A 81 0.12 6.44 -12.48
CA ILE A 81 0.03 4.98 -12.66
C ILE A 81 0.92 4.46 -13.79
N ASN A 82 1.26 5.32 -14.75
CA ASN A 82 2.15 4.99 -15.85
C ASN A 82 3.64 5.16 -15.49
N LYS A 83 3.94 5.59 -14.26
CA LYS A 83 5.30 5.80 -13.72
C LYS A 83 5.48 5.12 -12.35
N PRO A 84 5.40 3.78 -12.29
CA PRO A 84 5.48 3.04 -11.03
C PRO A 84 6.79 3.27 -10.27
N GLU A 85 7.86 3.67 -10.96
CA GLU A 85 9.15 4.03 -10.36
C GLU A 85 9.05 5.19 -9.36
N GLU A 86 8.16 6.16 -9.59
CA GLU A 86 7.95 7.29 -8.67
C GLU A 86 7.40 6.79 -7.32
N PHE A 87 6.46 5.85 -7.37
CA PHE A 87 5.88 5.24 -6.17
C PHE A 87 6.87 4.28 -5.48
N ALA A 88 7.64 3.51 -6.25
CA ALA A 88 8.67 2.63 -5.68
C ALA A 88 9.73 3.43 -4.90
N LEU A 89 10.17 4.58 -5.44
CA LEU A 89 11.10 5.48 -4.74
C LEU A 89 10.48 6.05 -3.46
N TYR A 90 9.18 6.39 -3.49
CA TYR A 90 8.46 6.81 -2.30
C TYR A 90 8.47 5.70 -1.23
N ILE A 91 8.15 4.46 -1.60
CA ILE A 91 8.15 3.33 -0.66
C ILE A 91 9.54 3.14 -0.04
N GLU A 92 10.58 3.12 -0.87
CA GLU A 92 11.94 2.94 -0.38
C GLU A 92 12.33 4.05 0.61
N LYS A 93 12.00 5.31 0.31
CA LYS A 93 12.33 6.44 1.18
C LYS A 93 11.53 6.46 2.49
N HIS A 94 10.23 6.16 2.43
CA HIS A 94 9.32 6.38 3.56
C HIS A 94 9.12 5.16 4.45
N TYR A 95 9.20 3.94 3.91
CA TYR A 95 8.94 2.71 4.67
C TYR A 95 10.19 1.86 4.93
N ILE A 96 11.18 1.91 4.03
CA ILE A 96 12.39 1.06 4.15
C ILE A 96 13.56 1.84 4.75
N ASN A 97 13.85 3.02 4.20
CA ASN A 97 15.00 3.84 4.57
C ASN A 97 14.61 5.00 5.48
N SER A 98 13.40 5.02 6.04
CA SER A 98 13.03 6.06 7.00
C SER A 98 14.01 5.97 8.17
N GLU A 99 14.83 7.02 8.31
CA GLU A 99 15.75 7.10 9.44
C GLU A 99 14.91 6.96 10.70
N LYS A 100 15.16 5.89 11.47
CA LYS A 100 14.62 5.75 12.81
C LYS A 100 15.07 6.99 13.59
N HIS A 101 14.20 7.98 13.70
CA HIS A 101 14.32 8.99 14.75
C HIS A 101 14.02 8.26 16.05
N ILE A 102 15.09 7.72 16.64
CA ILE A 102 15.17 7.26 18.02
C ILE A 102 15.16 8.51 18.92
#